data_AF-K8PFB7-F1
#
_entry.id   AF-K8PFB7-F1
#
_cell.length_a   1.000
_cell.length_b   1.000
_cell.length_c   1.000
_cell.angle_alpha   90.00
_cell.angle_beta   90.00
_cell.angle_gamma   90.00
#
_symmetry.space_group_name_H-M   'P 1'
#
loop_
_entity.id
_entity.type
_entity.pdbx_description
1 polymer ?
#
loop_
_entity_poly.entity_id
_entity_poly.type
_entity_poly.pdbx_seq_one_letter_code
_entity_poly.pdbx_strand_id
1 'polypeptide(L)'
;MSVVVAIPIRRVSTRAVIEKGRGWSALDEFVLWSLSREAMSATRLADDLDIPRRVILEIIVRMMRFRLLEAILIDGFPAFQTTAFGAAVVAGGSEIPTDKQRVTRNVSFVYDTITGTVFSRRDVAGKRAGVILSLRQKGIDVRDVEVRGALPKTTPQENFARIQKVLREDEKLLFFDGDTFVERQNEFMLIVVDGASMRNLPDRAPESLKQEIARVAASADRVRPVVVASHILEEPEKVLPDPITVAFEADDLIFGGDAHRERLKRIFGRARRRIFLHSTFLRLGGFTRWIDEIRDAVRRGAKIDLFWGAGAPDNPNEKAFLQAAEISKFVAADELLRERVRIHLRSTGSHSKLIIADDGDEGYVAVVGSCNWLYTSFDRFELSCEFRDPRLIAEIAEAFGAMVARPGFKPEIGTELYILARSLRRRPESTGNHRARVIAGQAHEAILREASGSRPSRFLVASDKFGNSAFANAIIPAEVAAATARTEPVVIYGSTAGLVSGLIAAGMTIDVRERGVRLLRISEGFHAKFLLWGDDDIVVTSINWCSWTSPPDASFGEIGVHISRPGLARQLAERLPLIWSQL
;
A
#
# COMPACT_ATOMS: atom_id res chain seq x y z
N MET A 1 5.63 -49.59 -5.97
CA MET A 1 4.70 -49.55 -4.81
C MET A 1 4.21 -48.12 -4.72
N SER A 2 2.92 -47.86 -4.91
CA SER A 2 2.42 -46.49 -5.02
C SER A 2 2.26 -45.85 -3.63
N VAL A 3 2.84 -44.67 -3.43
CA VAL A 3 2.74 -43.87 -2.21
C VAL A 3 1.84 -42.67 -2.45
N VAL A 4 1.03 -42.28 -1.46
CA VAL A 4 0.25 -41.04 -1.51
C VAL A 4 0.93 -39.99 -0.65
N VAL A 5 1.30 -38.86 -1.25
CA VAL A 5 1.84 -37.71 -0.53
C VAL A 5 0.73 -36.67 -0.35
N ALA A 6 0.45 -36.28 0.89
CA ALA A 6 -0.56 -35.28 1.23
C ALA A 6 0.13 -33.93 1.50
N ILE A 7 0.05 -33.03 0.53
CA ILE A 7 0.66 -31.69 0.59
C ILE A 7 -0.35 -30.71 1.21
N PRO A 8 -0.02 -30.01 2.31
CA PRO A 8 -0.88 -28.99 2.88
C PRO A 8 -1.09 -27.83 1.90
N ILE A 9 -2.33 -27.40 1.79
CA ILE A 9 -2.76 -26.31 0.91
C ILE A 9 -3.64 -25.33 1.66
N ARG A 10 -3.67 -24.08 1.17
CA ARG A 10 -4.67 -23.09 1.57
C ARG A 10 -5.57 -22.76 0.40
N ARG A 11 -6.88 -22.68 0.68
CA ARG A 11 -7.89 -22.42 -0.34
C ARG A 11 -8.52 -21.06 -0.09
N VAL A 12 -8.42 -20.19 -1.09
CA VAL A 12 -8.97 -18.84 -1.05
C VAL A 12 -10.19 -18.75 -1.96
N SER A 13 -11.19 -17.99 -1.52
CA SER A 13 -12.32 -17.57 -2.33
C SER A 13 -12.65 -16.11 -2.05
N THR A 14 -12.98 -15.35 -3.10
CA THR A 14 -13.43 -13.95 -2.98
C THR A 14 -14.27 -13.58 -4.21
N ARG A 15 -15.17 -12.62 -4.06
CA ARG A 15 -15.89 -11.99 -5.16
C ARG A 15 -14.95 -10.99 -5.84
N ALA A 16 -14.78 -11.11 -7.15
CA ALA A 16 -13.91 -10.23 -7.94
C ALA A 16 -14.70 -9.53 -9.04
N VAL A 17 -14.32 -8.29 -9.32
CA VAL A 17 -14.77 -7.55 -10.49
C VAL A 17 -13.67 -7.61 -11.55
N ILE A 18 -14.04 -8.18 -12.68
CA ILE A 18 -13.15 -8.53 -13.77
C ILE A 18 -13.61 -7.77 -15.00
N GLU A 19 -12.66 -7.20 -15.70
CA GLU A 19 -12.85 -6.71 -17.06
C GLU A 19 -12.52 -7.85 -18.01
N LYS A 20 -13.52 -8.32 -18.75
CA LYS A 20 -13.41 -9.41 -19.70
C LYS A 20 -13.48 -8.87 -21.12
N GLY A 21 -12.51 -9.26 -21.93
CA GLY A 21 -12.42 -8.85 -23.33
C GLY A 21 -10.96 -8.66 -23.70
N ARG A 22 -10.58 -9.15 -24.88
CA ARG A 22 -9.24 -8.93 -25.41
C ARG A 22 -9.08 -7.43 -25.66
N GLY A 23 -7.99 -6.83 -25.18
CA GLY A 23 -7.58 -5.48 -25.59
C GLY A 23 -7.03 -5.47 -27.01
N TRP A 24 -6.49 -4.35 -27.45
CA TRP A 24 -5.66 -4.27 -28.65
C TRP A 24 -4.20 -4.50 -28.24
N SER A 25 -3.49 -5.32 -29.01
CA SER A 25 -2.07 -5.55 -28.88
C SER A 25 -1.29 -4.51 -29.69
N ALA A 26 0.00 -4.37 -29.44
CA ALA A 26 0.86 -3.49 -30.23
C ALA A 26 0.84 -3.85 -31.73
N LEU A 27 0.69 -5.15 -32.05
CA LEU A 27 0.51 -5.60 -33.43
C LEU A 27 -0.83 -5.13 -34.02
N ASP A 28 -1.92 -5.20 -33.24
CA ASP A 28 -3.21 -4.66 -33.69
C ASP A 28 -3.08 -3.16 -33.99
N GLU A 29 -2.49 -2.39 -33.07
CA GLU A 29 -2.28 -0.96 -33.26
C GLU A 29 -1.42 -0.65 -34.50
N PHE A 30 -0.38 -1.44 -34.74
CA PHE A 30 0.50 -1.29 -35.90
C PHE A 30 -0.22 -1.60 -37.22
N VAL A 31 -1.07 -2.63 -37.25
CA VAL A 31 -1.92 -2.95 -38.41
C VAL A 31 -2.89 -1.80 -38.71
N LEU A 32 -3.56 -1.28 -37.68
CA LEU A 32 -4.47 -0.14 -37.83
C LEU A 32 -3.74 1.10 -38.36
N TRP A 33 -2.56 1.40 -37.80
CA TRP A 33 -1.73 2.52 -38.23
C TRP A 33 -1.25 2.35 -39.67
N SER A 34 -0.79 1.16 -40.06
CA SER A 34 -0.31 0.87 -41.42
C SER A 34 -1.42 1.09 -42.45
N LEU A 35 -2.62 0.56 -42.17
CA LEU A 35 -3.79 0.71 -43.03
C LEU A 35 -4.42 2.12 -42.99
N SER A 36 -4.02 2.96 -42.03
CA SER A 36 -4.39 4.39 -42.01
C SER A 36 -3.55 5.24 -42.96
N ARG A 37 -2.37 4.73 -43.36
CA ARG A 37 -1.43 5.44 -44.24
C ARG A 37 -1.60 5.03 -45.69
N GLU A 38 -1.77 3.74 -45.93
CA GLU A 38 -1.91 3.19 -47.27
C GLU A 38 -2.90 2.02 -47.23
N ALA A 39 -3.80 2.00 -48.20
CA ALA A 39 -4.72 0.89 -48.36
C ALA A 39 -3.97 -0.33 -48.94
N MET A 40 -4.05 -1.48 -48.27
CA MET A 40 -3.23 -2.65 -48.59
C MET A 40 -4.03 -3.95 -48.52
N SER A 41 -3.60 -4.96 -49.27
CA SER A 41 -4.15 -6.31 -49.16
C SER A 41 -3.62 -7.00 -47.90
N ALA A 42 -4.40 -7.94 -47.35
CA ALA A 42 -3.94 -8.74 -46.21
C ALA A 42 -2.71 -9.60 -46.52
N THR A 43 -2.47 -9.92 -47.79
CA THR A 43 -1.27 -10.66 -48.22
C THR A 43 -0.04 -9.75 -48.16
N ARG A 44 -0.12 -8.56 -48.76
CA ARG A 44 0.99 -7.59 -48.71
C ARG A 44 1.34 -7.20 -47.27
N LEU A 45 0.34 -6.93 -46.45
CA LEU A 45 0.57 -6.59 -45.03
C LEU A 45 1.16 -7.77 -44.23
N ALA A 46 0.85 -9.01 -44.60
CA ALA A 46 1.43 -10.20 -43.98
C ALA A 46 2.92 -10.35 -44.34
N ASP A 47 3.25 -10.10 -45.61
CA ASP A 47 4.63 -10.15 -46.12
C ASP A 47 5.48 -9.01 -45.52
N ASP A 48 4.96 -7.79 -45.45
CA ASP A 48 5.65 -6.61 -44.91
C ASP A 48 5.96 -6.76 -43.40
N LEU A 49 5.12 -7.47 -42.66
CA LEU A 49 5.26 -7.66 -41.21
C LEU A 49 5.94 -8.97 -40.82
N ASP A 50 6.23 -9.86 -41.77
CA ASP A 50 6.70 -11.24 -41.53
C ASP A 50 5.78 -12.03 -40.57
N ILE A 51 4.46 -11.93 -40.79
CA ILE A 51 3.45 -12.55 -39.93
C ILE A 51 2.49 -13.40 -40.78
N PRO A 52 2.03 -14.56 -40.30
CA PRO A 52 1.09 -15.38 -41.07
C PRO A 52 -0.17 -14.61 -41.47
N ARG A 53 -0.52 -14.64 -42.76
CA ARG A 53 -1.71 -13.96 -43.33
C ARG A 53 -3.00 -14.21 -42.54
N ARG A 54 -3.15 -15.39 -41.94
CA ARG A 54 -4.30 -15.72 -41.09
C ARG A 54 -4.40 -14.80 -39.86
N VAL A 55 -3.27 -14.48 -39.23
CA VAL A 55 -3.23 -13.55 -38.08
C VAL A 55 -3.67 -12.15 -38.52
N ILE A 56 -3.13 -11.65 -39.63
CA ILE A 56 -3.51 -10.34 -40.20
C ILE A 56 -5.02 -10.28 -40.49
N LEU A 57 -5.58 -11.32 -41.10
CA LEU A 57 -7.02 -11.37 -41.37
C LEU A 57 -7.86 -11.38 -40.09
N GLU A 58 -7.47 -12.11 -39.04
CA GLU A 58 -8.18 -12.10 -37.75
C GLU A 58 -8.17 -10.69 -37.12
N ILE A 59 -7.04 -9.97 -37.22
CA ILE A 59 -6.92 -8.59 -36.75
C ILE A 59 -7.86 -7.67 -37.54
N ILE A 60 -7.80 -7.75 -38.87
CA ILE A 60 -8.62 -6.92 -39.77
C ILE A 60 -10.12 -7.17 -39.52
N VAL A 61 -10.54 -8.44 -39.51
CA VAL A 61 -11.95 -8.81 -39.26
C VAL A 61 -12.43 -8.27 -37.92
N ARG A 62 -11.57 -8.34 -36.89
CA ARG A 62 -11.88 -7.78 -35.58
C ARG A 62 -12.03 -6.26 -35.64
N MET A 63 -11.12 -5.53 -36.28
CA MET A 63 -11.21 -4.07 -36.43
C MET A 63 -12.41 -3.61 -37.24
N MET A 64 -12.80 -4.36 -38.27
CA MET A 64 -14.02 -4.10 -39.03
C MET A 64 -15.27 -4.18 -38.15
N ARG A 65 -15.33 -5.09 -37.16
CA ARG A 65 -16.45 -5.16 -36.20
C ARG A 65 -16.57 -3.88 -35.35
N PHE A 66 -15.45 -3.24 -35.03
CA PHE A 66 -15.40 -1.94 -34.36
C PHE A 66 -15.49 -0.74 -35.33
N ARG A 67 -15.77 -0.99 -36.61
CA ARG A 67 -15.85 0.01 -37.68
C ARG A 67 -14.58 0.84 -37.86
N LEU A 68 -13.43 0.29 -37.49
CA LEU A 68 -12.12 0.96 -37.63
C LEU A 68 -11.53 0.79 -39.02
N LEU A 69 -11.77 -0.38 -39.63
CA LEU A 69 -11.35 -0.71 -40.98
C LEU A 69 -12.56 -1.04 -41.85
N GLU A 70 -12.37 -0.89 -43.16
CA GLU A 70 -13.31 -1.32 -44.19
C GLU A 70 -12.58 -2.05 -45.32
N ALA A 71 -13.32 -2.90 -46.04
CA ALA A 71 -12.81 -3.56 -47.24
C ALA A 71 -13.13 -2.70 -48.46
N ILE A 72 -12.15 -2.53 -49.33
CA ILE A 72 -12.26 -1.80 -50.58
C ILE A 72 -11.72 -2.64 -51.74
N LEU A 73 -11.92 -2.16 -52.96
CA LEU A 73 -11.28 -2.69 -54.15
C LEU A 73 -10.27 -1.68 -54.67
N ILE A 74 -9.02 -2.11 -54.87
CA ILE A 74 -7.98 -1.37 -55.57
C ILE A 74 -7.65 -2.19 -56.81
N ASP A 75 -7.83 -1.60 -58.00
CA ASP A 75 -7.59 -2.27 -59.29
C ASP A 75 -8.29 -3.63 -59.43
N GLY A 76 -9.48 -3.76 -58.84
CA GLY A 76 -10.28 -4.99 -58.85
C GLY A 76 -9.88 -6.05 -57.81
N PHE A 77 -8.85 -5.78 -56.99
CA PHE A 77 -8.39 -6.69 -55.94
C PHE A 77 -8.83 -6.23 -54.53
N PRO A 78 -9.18 -7.16 -53.63
CA PRO A 78 -9.53 -6.82 -52.25
C PRO A 78 -8.37 -6.21 -51.47
N ALA A 79 -8.60 -5.02 -50.95
CA ALA A 79 -7.70 -4.32 -50.03
C ALA A 79 -8.49 -3.83 -48.80
N PHE A 80 -7.77 -3.33 -47.81
CA PHE A 80 -8.33 -2.78 -46.59
C PHE A 80 -7.77 -1.39 -46.34
N GLN A 81 -8.57 -0.52 -45.74
CA GLN A 81 -8.17 0.81 -45.30
C GLN A 81 -8.90 1.18 -44.01
N THR A 82 -8.48 2.24 -43.33
CA THR A 82 -9.27 2.81 -42.24
C THR A 82 -10.54 3.48 -42.73
N THR A 83 -11.61 3.36 -41.96
CA THR A 83 -12.79 4.23 -42.12
C THR A 83 -12.45 5.64 -41.65
N ALA A 84 -13.33 6.63 -41.91
CA ALA A 84 -13.19 7.97 -41.35
C ALA A 84 -13.07 7.96 -39.80
N PHE A 85 -13.79 7.05 -39.13
CA PHE A 85 -13.70 6.87 -37.68
C PHE A 85 -12.36 6.27 -37.26
N GLY A 86 -11.88 5.22 -37.95
CA GLY A 86 -10.58 4.61 -37.67
C GLY A 86 -9.42 5.58 -37.90
N ALA A 87 -9.46 6.38 -38.96
CA ALA A 87 -8.46 7.41 -39.24
C ALA A 87 -8.42 8.49 -38.16
N ALA A 88 -9.59 8.93 -37.66
CA ALA A 88 -9.68 9.89 -36.56
C ALA A 88 -9.10 9.34 -35.25
N VAL A 89 -9.33 8.04 -34.95
CA VAL A 89 -8.75 7.38 -33.77
C VAL A 89 -7.22 7.39 -33.83
N VAL A 90 -6.64 7.05 -35.00
CA VAL A 90 -5.17 7.07 -35.19
C VAL A 90 -4.62 8.50 -35.09
N ALA A 91 -5.23 9.46 -35.77
CA ALA A 91 -4.75 10.85 -35.81
C ALA A 91 -4.85 11.56 -34.45
N GLY A 92 -5.92 11.28 -33.69
CA GLY A 92 -6.15 11.89 -32.38
C GLY A 92 -5.43 11.20 -31.22
N GLY A 93 -4.74 10.07 -31.45
CA GLY A 93 -4.12 9.28 -30.40
C GLY A 93 -5.11 8.75 -29.35
N SER A 94 -6.39 8.62 -29.74
CA SER A 94 -7.46 8.19 -28.84
C SER A 94 -7.40 6.68 -28.60
N GLU A 95 -7.84 6.21 -27.43
CA GLU A 95 -7.87 4.78 -27.11
C GLU A 95 -8.79 4.04 -28.10
N ILE A 96 -8.29 2.98 -28.72
CA ILE A 96 -9.06 2.21 -29.70
C ILE A 96 -10.26 1.54 -28.99
N PRO A 97 -11.50 1.65 -29.51
CA PRO A 97 -12.69 1.08 -28.89
C PRO A 97 -12.54 -0.42 -28.60
N THR A 98 -12.95 -0.86 -27.42
CA THR A 98 -12.88 -2.27 -27.01
C THR A 98 -14.22 -2.76 -26.46
N ASP A 99 -14.60 -3.99 -26.78
CA ASP A 99 -15.76 -4.68 -26.17
C ASP A 99 -15.36 -5.28 -24.81
N LYS A 100 -14.94 -4.42 -23.88
CA LYS A 100 -14.64 -4.85 -22.51
C LYS A 100 -15.93 -4.88 -21.70
N GLN A 101 -16.33 -6.09 -21.30
CA GLN A 101 -17.46 -6.29 -20.41
C GLN A 101 -16.98 -6.41 -18.98
N ARG A 102 -17.59 -5.66 -18.08
CA ARG A 102 -17.36 -5.82 -16.64
C ARG A 102 -18.23 -6.96 -16.13
N VAL A 103 -17.59 -7.95 -15.53
CA VAL A 103 -18.25 -9.12 -14.94
C VAL A 103 -17.83 -9.25 -13.49
N THR A 104 -18.81 -9.42 -12.61
CA THR A 104 -18.58 -9.74 -11.20
C THR A 104 -18.82 -11.21 -10.98
N ARG A 105 -17.84 -11.94 -10.42
CA ARG A 105 -18.00 -13.36 -10.08
C ARG A 105 -17.12 -13.77 -8.90
N ASN A 106 -17.44 -14.90 -8.29
CA ASN A 106 -16.55 -15.53 -7.32
C ASN A 106 -15.34 -16.15 -8.03
N VAL A 107 -14.15 -15.82 -7.55
CA VAL A 107 -12.88 -16.42 -7.96
C VAL A 107 -12.36 -17.22 -6.78
N SER A 108 -11.90 -18.44 -7.06
CA SER A 108 -11.31 -19.31 -6.05
C SER A 108 -10.02 -19.91 -6.56
N PHE A 109 -9.02 -19.92 -5.70
CA PHE A 109 -7.71 -20.51 -5.98
C PHE A 109 -7.21 -21.28 -4.76
N VAL A 110 -6.16 -22.07 -5.00
CA VAL A 110 -5.45 -22.84 -3.98
C VAL A 110 -3.99 -22.50 -4.11
N TYR A 111 -3.25 -22.47 -3.00
CA TYR A 111 -1.81 -22.47 -3.05
C TYR A 111 -1.22 -23.52 -2.11
N ASP A 112 -0.11 -24.12 -2.52
CA ASP A 112 0.65 -25.03 -1.65
C ASP A 112 1.50 -24.24 -0.67
N THR A 113 1.69 -24.77 0.53
CA THR A 113 2.46 -24.08 1.57
C THR A 113 3.96 -24.31 1.48
N ILE A 114 4.44 -25.17 0.55
CA ILE A 114 5.87 -25.43 0.36
C ILE A 114 6.48 -24.33 -0.52
N THR A 115 5.89 -24.09 -1.69
CA THR A 115 6.41 -23.17 -2.72
C THR A 115 5.57 -21.90 -2.88
N GLY A 116 4.35 -21.88 -2.35
CA GLY A 116 3.43 -20.76 -2.54
C GLY A 116 2.84 -20.68 -3.95
N THR A 117 2.96 -21.74 -4.75
CA THR A 117 2.47 -21.76 -6.13
C THR A 117 0.95 -21.70 -6.14
N VAL A 118 0.41 -20.84 -6.99
CA VAL A 118 -1.04 -20.67 -7.10
C VAL A 118 -1.61 -21.56 -8.20
N PHE A 119 -2.62 -22.33 -7.82
CA PHE A 119 -3.42 -23.19 -8.67
C PHE A 119 -4.87 -22.72 -8.71
N SER A 120 -5.53 -22.90 -9.85
CA SER A 120 -6.98 -22.73 -9.98
C SER A 120 -7.63 -23.79 -9.11
N ARG A 121 -8.74 -23.42 -8.46
CA ARG A 121 -9.47 -24.40 -7.63
C ARG A 121 -9.95 -25.62 -8.44
N ARG A 122 -10.08 -25.48 -9.76
CA ARG A 122 -10.52 -26.56 -10.67
C ARG A 122 -9.47 -27.65 -10.83
N ASP A 123 -8.19 -27.28 -10.71
CA ASP A 123 -7.06 -28.18 -10.96
C ASP A 123 -6.69 -28.98 -9.71
N VAL A 124 -7.13 -28.53 -8.52
CA VAL A 124 -6.75 -29.12 -7.23
C VAL A 124 -7.99 -29.51 -6.43
N ALA A 125 -8.13 -30.81 -6.14
CA ALA A 125 -9.18 -31.33 -5.26
C ALA A 125 -8.71 -31.41 -3.80
N GLY A 126 -8.92 -30.34 -3.04
CA GLY A 126 -8.59 -30.32 -1.60
C GLY A 126 -9.34 -31.38 -0.78
N LYS A 127 -8.62 -32.11 0.07
CA LYS A 127 -9.13 -33.16 0.97
C LYS A 127 -8.86 -32.78 2.43
N ARG A 128 -9.79 -33.11 3.33
CA ARG A 128 -9.61 -32.90 4.77
C ARG A 128 -8.82 -34.06 5.40
N ALA A 129 -8.26 -33.83 6.58
CA ALA A 129 -7.52 -34.84 7.36
C ALA A 129 -8.27 -36.17 7.54
N GLY A 130 -9.61 -36.16 7.66
CA GLY A 130 -10.41 -37.39 7.77
C GLY A 130 -10.28 -38.34 6.56
N VAL A 131 -10.03 -37.80 5.35
CA VAL A 131 -9.80 -38.63 4.15
C VAL A 131 -8.44 -39.32 4.24
N ILE A 132 -7.42 -38.65 4.77
CA ILE A 132 -6.08 -39.23 4.99
C ILE A 132 -6.19 -40.41 5.97
N LEU A 133 -6.92 -40.24 7.08
CA LEU A 133 -7.16 -41.31 8.05
C LEU A 133 -7.87 -42.52 7.41
N SER A 134 -8.90 -42.28 6.59
CA SER A 134 -9.62 -43.36 5.90
C SER A 134 -8.74 -44.13 4.91
N LEU A 135 -7.86 -43.44 4.15
CA LEU A 135 -6.91 -44.10 3.25
C LEU A 135 -5.91 -44.97 4.01
N ARG A 136 -5.42 -44.50 5.17
CA ARG A 136 -4.53 -45.29 6.04
C ARG A 136 -5.21 -46.54 6.59
N GLN A 137 -6.47 -46.43 7.01
CA GLN A 137 -7.26 -47.59 7.47
C GLN A 137 -7.46 -48.64 6.38
N LYS A 138 -7.45 -48.22 5.10
CA LYS A 138 -7.49 -49.12 3.94
C LYS A 138 -6.11 -49.70 3.56
N GLY A 139 -5.08 -49.48 4.39
CA GLY A 139 -3.73 -49.99 4.15
C GLY A 139 -2.91 -49.20 3.12
N ILE A 140 -3.38 -48.03 2.69
CA ILE A 140 -2.64 -47.20 1.73
C ILE A 140 -1.54 -46.43 2.47
N ASP A 141 -0.32 -46.45 1.93
CA ASP A 141 0.79 -45.65 2.45
C ASP A 141 0.55 -44.16 2.14
N VAL A 142 0.06 -43.41 3.13
CA VAL A 142 -0.15 -41.96 3.02
C VAL A 142 0.83 -41.19 3.91
N ARG A 143 1.66 -40.37 3.29
CA ARG A 143 2.66 -39.49 3.92
C ARG A 143 2.17 -38.06 3.92
N ASP A 144 1.78 -37.57 5.07
CA ASP A 144 1.37 -36.18 5.27
C ASP A 144 2.58 -35.29 5.51
N VAL A 145 2.55 -34.11 4.90
CA VAL A 145 3.61 -33.11 5.03
C VAL A 145 3.21 -32.05 6.04
N GLU A 146 4.14 -31.73 6.94
CA GLU A 146 4.12 -30.52 7.76
C GLU A 146 5.18 -29.58 7.23
N VAL A 147 4.78 -28.34 6.90
CA VAL A 147 5.73 -27.33 6.41
C VAL A 147 6.18 -26.43 7.55
N ARG A 148 7.49 -26.24 7.67
CA ARG A 148 8.12 -25.28 8.59
C ARG A 148 8.76 -24.13 7.84
N GLY A 149 8.64 -22.92 8.38
CA GLY A 149 9.18 -21.69 7.81
C GLY A 149 8.08 -20.79 7.27
N ALA A 150 8.45 -19.94 6.32
CA ALA A 150 7.60 -18.88 5.78
C ALA A 150 6.33 -19.41 5.11
N LEU A 151 5.27 -18.60 5.18
CA LEU A 151 4.05 -18.78 4.40
C LEU A 151 3.89 -17.61 3.43
N PRO A 152 3.11 -17.77 2.34
CA PRO A 152 2.85 -16.65 1.44
C PRO A 152 2.13 -15.54 2.20
N LYS A 153 2.58 -14.28 2.09
CA LYS A 153 1.91 -13.16 2.79
C LYS A 153 0.51 -12.98 2.21
N THR A 154 -0.41 -12.42 2.97
CA THR A 154 -1.82 -12.28 2.53
C THR A 154 -2.22 -10.83 2.32
N THR A 155 -1.24 -9.99 1.96
CA THR A 155 -1.49 -8.57 1.66
C THR A 155 -2.38 -8.42 0.44
N PRO A 156 -3.09 -7.28 0.28
CA PRO A 156 -3.96 -7.05 -0.87
C PRO A 156 -3.21 -7.10 -2.19
N GLN A 157 -1.99 -6.58 -2.22
CA GLN A 157 -1.11 -6.62 -3.38
C GLN A 157 -0.82 -8.05 -3.81
N GLU A 158 -0.44 -8.90 -2.85
CA GLU A 158 -0.16 -10.29 -3.16
C GLU A 158 -1.42 -11.03 -3.56
N ASN A 159 -2.54 -10.83 -2.88
CA ASN A 159 -3.81 -11.44 -3.23
C ASN A 159 -4.30 -10.98 -4.61
N PHE A 160 -4.16 -9.71 -4.96
CA PHE A 160 -4.47 -9.18 -6.29
C PHE A 160 -3.64 -9.91 -7.35
N ALA A 161 -2.33 -10.03 -7.14
CA ALA A 161 -1.44 -10.75 -8.05
C ALA A 161 -1.82 -12.23 -8.19
N ARG A 162 -2.17 -12.91 -7.08
CA ARG A 162 -2.60 -14.32 -7.10
C ARG A 162 -3.94 -14.51 -7.81
N ILE A 163 -4.90 -13.63 -7.58
CA ILE A 163 -6.19 -13.66 -8.27
C ILE A 163 -5.98 -13.45 -9.76
N GLN A 164 -5.19 -12.45 -10.15
CA GLN A 164 -4.87 -12.19 -11.56
C GLN A 164 -4.22 -13.40 -12.25
N LYS A 165 -3.36 -14.16 -11.54
CA LYS A 165 -2.72 -15.40 -12.06
C LYS A 165 -3.69 -16.55 -12.34
N VAL A 166 -4.90 -16.54 -11.77
CA VAL A 166 -5.91 -17.60 -12.01
C VAL A 166 -7.06 -17.15 -12.90
N LEU A 167 -7.04 -15.89 -13.36
CA LEU A 167 -7.95 -15.41 -14.38
C LEU A 167 -7.52 -15.94 -15.76
N ARG A 168 -8.45 -15.89 -16.71
CA ARG A 168 -8.16 -16.19 -18.13
C ARG A 168 -7.28 -15.10 -18.73
N GLU A 169 -6.62 -15.40 -19.85
CA GLU A 169 -5.76 -14.43 -20.55
C GLU A 169 -6.52 -13.18 -21.02
N ASP A 170 -7.82 -13.31 -21.32
CA ASP A 170 -8.72 -12.22 -21.71
C ASP A 170 -9.40 -11.51 -20.53
N GLU A 171 -9.00 -11.84 -19.29
CA GLU A 171 -9.60 -11.34 -18.06
C GLU A 171 -8.59 -10.54 -17.24
N LYS A 172 -8.92 -9.29 -16.96
CA LYS A 172 -8.14 -8.39 -16.11
C LYS A 172 -8.88 -8.13 -14.81
N LEU A 173 -8.21 -8.38 -13.69
CA LEU A 173 -8.73 -8.03 -12.38
C LEU A 173 -8.77 -6.50 -12.26
N LEU A 174 -9.95 -5.95 -11.99
CA LEU A 174 -10.08 -4.54 -11.63
C LEU A 174 -9.95 -4.39 -10.12
N PHE A 175 -10.74 -5.15 -9.36
CA PHE A 175 -10.62 -5.25 -7.91
C PHE A 175 -11.25 -6.54 -7.38
N PHE A 176 -10.98 -6.85 -6.11
CA PHE A 176 -11.65 -7.93 -5.40
C PHE A 176 -12.22 -7.44 -4.07
N ASP A 177 -13.26 -8.12 -3.63
CA ASP A 177 -14.01 -7.85 -2.42
C ASP A 177 -13.40 -8.64 -1.25
N GLY A 178 -12.50 -7.98 -0.53
CA GLY A 178 -11.93 -8.36 0.76
C GLY A 178 -12.94 -8.78 1.84
N ASP A 179 -14.18 -8.28 1.89
CA ASP A 179 -15.17 -8.75 2.87
C ASP A 179 -15.67 -10.16 2.53
N THR A 180 -15.62 -10.52 1.26
CA THR A 180 -15.89 -11.89 0.80
C THR A 180 -14.64 -12.77 0.73
N PHE A 181 -13.47 -12.24 1.14
CA PHE A 181 -12.23 -12.99 1.14
C PHE A 181 -12.23 -14.01 2.27
N VAL A 182 -12.28 -15.29 1.89
CA VAL A 182 -12.28 -16.41 2.81
C VAL A 182 -11.11 -17.32 2.47
N GLU A 183 -10.19 -17.45 3.42
CA GLU A 183 -9.11 -18.43 3.38
C GLU A 183 -9.47 -19.63 4.25
N ARG A 184 -9.46 -20.83 3.67
CA ARG A 184 -9.66 -22.09 4.36
C ARG A 184 -8.34 -22.82 4.48
N GLN A 185 -8.07 -23.29 5.68
CA GLN A 185 -6.88 -24.04 6.06
C GLN A 185 -7.24 -25.51 6.31
N ASN A 186 -6.25 -26.34 6.67
CA ASN A 186 -6.42 -27.76 7.01
C ASN A 186 -6.98 -28.62 5.85
N GLU A 187 -6.65 -28.24 4.61
CA GLU A 187 -6.90 -29.03 3.42
C GLU A 187 -5.56 -29.53 2.84
N PHE A 188 -5.61 -30.68 2.16
CA PHE A 188 -4.46 -31.32 1.55
C PHE A 188 -4.73 -31.60 0.07
N MET A 189 -3.71 -31.43 -0.77
CA MET A 189 -3.64 -31.97 -2.12
C MET A 189 -2.99 -33.35 -2.05
N LEU A 190 -3.70 -34.39 -2.51
CA LEU A 190 -3.22 -35.77 -2.47
C LEU A 190 -2.59 -36.16 -3.81
N ILE A 191 -1.28 -36.36 -3.79
CA ILE A 191 -0.48 -36.74 -4.96
C ILE A 191 -0.14 -38.22 -4.90
N VAL A 192 -0.45 -38.97 -5.95
CA VAL A 192 -0.09 -40.39 -6.03
C VAL A 192 1.22 -40.51 -6.78
N VAL A 193 2.24 -41.05 -6.12
CA VAL A 193 3.59 -41.24 -6.66
C VAL A 193 3.80 -42.72 -6.94
N ASP A 194 4.15 -43.05 -8.18
CA ASP A 194 4.51 -44.40 -8.61
C ASP A 194 5.75 -44.34 -9.51
N GLY A 195 6.90 -44.72 -8.96
CA GLY A 195 8.20 -44.50 -9.60
C GLY A 195 8.42 -43.01 -9.87
N ALA A 196 8.66 -42.65 -11.13
CA ALA A 196 8.85 -41.27 -11.57
C ALA A 196 7.52 -40.54 -11.90
N SER A 197 6.38 -41.25 -11.90
CA SER A 197 5.09 -40.68 -12.29
C SER A 197 4.37 -40.08 -11.08
N MET A 198 3.90 -38.85 -11.22
CA MET A 198 3.05 -38.16 -10.22
C MET A 198 1.67 -37.90 -10.81
N ARG A 199 0.63 -38.46 -10.18
CA ARG A 199 -0.78 -38.23 -10.55
C ARG A 199 -1.44 -37.25 -9.58
N ASN A 200 -2.41 -36.49 -10.08
CA ASN A 200 -3.14 -35.42 -9.37
C ASN A 200 -2.31 -34.18 -9.02
N LEU A 201 -1.11 -34.03 -9.61
CA LEU A 201 -0.33 -32.80 -9.52
C LEU A 201 -0.66 -31.92 -10.73
N PRO A 202 -1.05 -30.64 -10.56
CA PRO A 202 -1.31 -29.75 -11.69
C PRO A 202 -0.05 -29.54 -12.55
N ASP A 203 -0.20 -29.45 -13.87
CA ASP A 203 0.92 -29.36 -14.84
C ASP A 203 1.85 -28.17 -14.57
N ARG A 204 1.29 -27.06 -14.08
CA ARG A 204 2.02 -25.84 -13.70
C ARG A 204 2.79 -25.92 -12.38
N ALA A 205 2.83 -27.09 -11.72
CA ALA A 205 3.59 -27.26 -10.50
C ALA A 205 5.09 -27.03 -10.78
N PRO A 206 5.78 -26.21 -9.98
CA PRO A 206 7.19 -25.93 -10.19
C PRO A 206 8.03 -27.18 -9.91
N GLU A 207 9.21 -27.24 -10.52
CA GLU A 207 10.13 -28.36 -10.35
C GLU A 207 10.54 -28.55 -8.88
N SER A 208 10.66 -27.46 -8.13
CA SER A 208 10.95 -27.50 -6.69
C SER A 208 9.87 -28.21 -5.87
N LEU A 209 8.59 -28.09 -6.25
CA LEU A 209 7.49 -28.82 -5.60
C LEU A 209 7.53 -30.30 -5.98
N LYS A 210 7.82 -30.62 -7.24
CA LYS A 210 7.95 -32.00 -7.73
C LYS A 210 9.08 -32.74 -7.02
N GLN A 211 10.26 -32.11 -6.94
CA GLN A 211 11.42 -32.66 -6.24
C GLN A 211 11.11 -32.97 -4.78
N GLU A 212 10.39 -32.08 -4.11
CA GLU A 212 10.02 -32.26 -2.71
C GLU A 212 9.00 -33.38 -2.50
N ILE A 213 8.01 -33.50 -3.39
CA ILE A 213 7.07 -34.63 -3.41
C ILE A 213 7.81 -35.95 -3.61
N ALA A 214 8.77 -36.01 -4.55
CA ALA A 214 9.57 -37.20 -4.80
C ALA A 214 10.42 -37.58 -3.58
N ARG A 215 11.05 -36.59 -2.93
CA ARG A 215 11.83 -36.78 -1.69
C ARG A 215 10.96 -37.35 -0.58
N VAL A 216 9.78 -36.77 -0.35
CA VAL A 216 8.84 -37.25 0.66
C VAL A 216 8.33 -38.66 0.34
N ALA A 217 8.07 -38.98 -0.93
CA ALA A 217 7.64 -40.31 -1.36
C ALA A 217 8.74 -41.39 -1.25
N ALA A 218 10.01 -41.01 -1.39
CA ALA A 218 11.17 -41.91 -1.28
C ALA A 218 11.64 -42.12 0.16
N SER A 219 11.24 -41.25 1.11
CA SER A 219 11.69 -41.32 2.50
C SER A 219 11.46 -42.70 3.15
N ALA A 220 12.43 -43.20 3.91
CA ALA A 220 12.24 -44.40 4.72
C ALA A 220 11.59 -44.09 6.09
N ASP A 221 11.42 -42.80 6.42
CA ASP A 221 10.90 -42.38 7.71
C ASP A 221 9.46 -42.85 7.92
N ARG A 222 9.24 -43.45 9.09
CA ARG A 222 7.90 -43.79 9.59
C ARG A 222 7.26 -42.63 10.36
N VAL A 223 8.00 -41.54 10.58
CA VAL A 223 7.52 -40.34 11.27
C VAL A 223 6.44 -39.66 10.42
N ARG A 224 5.31 -39.36 11.05
CA ARG A 224 4.17 -38.69 10.44
C ARG A 224 3.71 -37.56 11.37
N PRO A 225 3.64 -36.30 10.90
CA PRO A 225 3.93 -35.85 9.53
C PRO A 225 5.43 -35.81 9.18
N VAL A 226 5.73 -35.86 7.88
CA VAL A 226 7.08 -35.62 7.34
C VAL A 226 7.32 -34.11 7.30
N VAL A 227 8.36 -33.64 7.97
CA VAL A 227 8.68 -32.21 8.02
C VAL A 227 9.41 -31.79 6.75
N VAL A 228 8.92 -30.70 6.16
CA VAL A 228 9.44 -30.08 4.93
C VAL A 228 9.73 -28.61 5.21
N ALA A 229 10.89 -28.12 4.78
CA ALA A 229 11.17 -26.68 4.84
C ALA A 229 10.39 -25.95 3.75
N SER A 230 9.83 -24.80 4.08
CA SER A 230 9.25 -23.90 3.09
C SER A 230 10.33 -23.43 2.11
N HIS A 231 10.03 -23.48 0.81
CA HIS A 231 10.83 -22.88 -0.25
C HIS A 231 10.44 -21.42 -0.50
N ILE A 232 9.43 -20.92 0.21
CA ILE A 232 9.05 -19.52 0.16
C ILE A 232 10.16 -18.75 0.86
N LEU A 233 10.84 -17.88 0.12
CA LEU A 233 11.85 -17.01 0.68
C LEU A 233 11.16 -16.03 1.63
N GLU A 234 11.47 -16.16 2.92
CA GLU A 234 11.36 -15.04 3.84
C GLU A 234 12.46 -14.05 3.41
N GLU A 235 12.10 -13.12 2.53
CA GLU A 235 12.93 -11.92 2.42
C GLU A 235 12.92 -11.29 3.82
N PRO A 236 14.08 -11.17 4.50
CA PRO A 236 14.13 -10.45 5.75
C PRO A 236 13.57 -9.08 5.43
N GLU A 237 12.45 -8.74 6.05
CA GLU A 237 11.81 -7.47 5.82
C GLU A 237 12.86 -6.41 6.20
N LYS A 238 13.41 -5.71 5.19
CA LYS A 238 14.30 -4.59 5.43
C LYS A 238 13.51 -3.63 6.31
N VAL A 239 13.87 -3.58 7.60
CA VAL A 239 13.14 -2.77 8.57
C VAL A 239 13.15 -1.30 8.15
N LEU A 240 14.21 -0.86 7.44
CA LEU A 240 14.25 0.43 6.76
C LEU A 240 14.17 0.27 5.24
N PRO A 241 13.19 0.91 4.59
CA PRO A 241 13.17 1.03 3.14
C PRO A 241 14.39 1.79 2.60
N ASP A 242 14.77 1.50 1.35
CA ASP A 242 15.81 2.25 0.66
C ASP A 242 15.27 3.66 0.29
N PRO A 243 16.04 4.74 0.47
CA PRO A 243 15.59 6.08 0.08
C PRO A 243 15.48 6.23 -1.42
N ILE A 244 14.43 6.92 -1.88
CA ILE A 244 14.22 7.33 -3.26
C ILE A 244 14.57 8.81 -3.45
N THR A 245 14.92 9.17 -4.68
CA THR A 245 15.18 10.55 -5.06
C THR A 245 13.88 11.33 -5.18
N VAL A 246 13.82 12.51 -4.57
CA VAL A 246 12.64 13.37 -4.54
C VAL A 246 13.01 14.84 -4.73
N ALA A 247 12.08 15.61 -5.31
CA ALA A 247 12.09 17.06 -5.20
C ALA A 247 11.40 17.45 -3.89
N PHE A 248 12.05 18.30 -3.09
CA PHE A 248 11.55 18.74 -1.78
C PHE A 248 12.07 20.13 -1.46
N GLU A 249 11.17 21.11 -1.39
CA GLU A 249 11.48 22.51 -1.15
C GLU A 249 11.16 22.95 0.28
N ALA A 250 11.58 24.16 0.66
CA ALA A 250 11.32 24.68 2.00
C ALA A 250 9.81 24.82 2.33
N ASP A 251 8.96 25.15 1.33
CA ASP A 251 7.49 25.26 1.50
C ASP A 251 6.80 23.89 1.67
N ASP A 252 7.51 22.81 1.36
CA ASP A 252 6.99 21.44 1.54
C ASP A 252 7.04 20.99 3.00
N LEU A 253 7.82 21.68 3.85
CA LEU A 253 7.78 21.51 5.30
C LEU A 253 6.70 22.41 5.91
N ILE A 254 5.57 21.81 6.26
CA ILE A 254 4.44 22.50 6.89
C ILE A 254 4.74 22.68 8.37
N PHE A 255 5.00 23.92 8.78
CA PHE A 255 5.48 24.28 10.11
C PHE A 255 4.45 25.12 10.88
N GLY A 256 3.89 24.55 11.94
CA GLY A 256 2.92 25.22 12.81
C GLY A 256 1.46 25.10 12.34
N GLY A 257 0.51 25.35 13.25
CA GLY A 257 -0.92 25.14 13.01
C GLY A 257 -1.50 25.94 11.84
N ASP A 258 -1.18 27.24 11.74
CA ASP A 258 -1.70 28.08 10.65
C ASP A 258 -1.26 27.61 9.26
N ALA A 259 -0.01 27.17 9.12
CA ALA A 259 0.48 26.59 7.87
C ALA A 259 -0.29 25.30 7.50
N HIS A 260 -0.67 24.49 8.50
CA HIS A 260 -1.51 23.29 8.27
C HIS A 260 -2.93 23.67 7.85
N ARG A 261 -3.52 24.70 8.46
CA ARG A 261 -4.83 25.22 8.07
C ARG A 261 -4.82 25.68 6.62
N GLU A 262 -3.87 26.53 6.24
CA GLU A 262 -3.74 27.02 4.87
C GLU A 262 -3.46 25.90 3.87
N ARG A 263 -2.69 24.89 4.27
CA ARG A 263 -2.43 23.75 3.40
C ARG A 263 -3.65 22.88 3.16
N LEU A 264 -4.43 22.58 4.21
CA LEU A 264 -5.67 21.82 4.07
C LEU A 264 -6.69 22.58 3.22
N LYS A 265 -6.80 23.90 3.40
CA LYS A 265 -7.63 24.78 2.56
C LYS A 265 -7.21 24.71 1.09
N ARG A 266 -5.90 24.76 0.81
CA ARG A 266 -5.34 24.64 -0.55
C ARG A 266 -5.66 23.28 -1.19
N ILE A 267 -5.54 22.19 -0.42
CA ILE A 267 -5.84 20.84 -0.89
C ILE A 267 -7.31 20.73 -1.30
N PHE A 268 -8.24 21.14 -0.43
CA PHE A 268 -9.65 21.15 -0.80
C PHE A 268 -9.91 22.05 -2.01
N GLY A 269 -9.32 23.25 -2.04
CA GLY A 269 -9.48 24.24 -3.11
C GLY A 269 -9.02 23.76 -4.50
N ARG A 270 -8.05 22.85 -4.56
CA ARG A 270 -7.49 22.34 -5.82
C ARG A 270 -8.09 21.02 -6.29
N ALA A 271 -8.37 20.10 -5.36
CA ALA A 271 -8.82 18.77 -5.70
C ALA A 271 -10.09 18.78 -6.57
N ARG A 272 -10.09 17.96 -7.61
CA ARG A 272 -11.20 17.78 -8.57
C ARG A 272 -11.69 16.36 -8.67
N ARG A 273 -10.90 15.36 -8.23
CA ARG A 273 -11.19 13.94 -8.45
C ARG A 273 -11.27 13.15 -7.15
N ARG A 274 -10.25 13.24 -6.30
CA ARG A 274 -10.10 12.34 -5.16
C ARG A 274 -9.34 12.96 -4.00
N ILE A 275 -9.87 12.75 -2.80
CA ILE A 275 -9.19 13.03 -1.53
C ILE A 275 -9.36 11.80 -0.62
N PHE A 276 -8.25 11.26 -0.13
CA PHE A 276 -8.20 10.33 0.99
C PHE A 276 -7.59 11.07 2.17
N LEU A 277 -8.32 11.16 3.28
CA LEU A 277 -7.86 11.86 4.47
C LEU A 277 -7.96 10.94 5.67
N HIS A 278 -6.83 10.72 6.32
CA HIS A 278 -6.75 10.00 7.59
C HIS A 278 -6.39 10.96 8.72
N SER A 279 -7.20 10.94 9.78
CA SER A 279 -6.95 11.67 11.03
C SER A 279 -7.22 10.74 12.20
N THR A 280 -6.25 10.55 13.10
CA THR A 280 -6.40 9.63 14.24
C THR A 280 -7.66 9.89 15.05
N PHE A 281 -7.86 11.15 15.46
CA PHE A 281 -9.05 11.60 16.17
C PHE A 281 -9.96 12.40 15.25
N LEU A 282 -11.24 12.42 15.58
CA LEU A 282 -12.29 13.15 14.87
C LEU A 282 -13.16 13.91 15.87
N ARG A 283 -13.72 15.04 15.42
CA ARG A 283 -14.85 15.69 16.08
C ARG A 283 -15.76 16.33 15.04
N LEU A 284 -17.07 16.34 15.25
CA LEU A 284 -18.04 16.95 14.32
C LEU A 284 -17.68 18.41 14.03
N GLY A 285 -17.39 19.21 15.07
CA GLY A 285 -17.00 20.61 14.90
C GLY A 285 -15.67 20.82 14.14
N GLY A 286 -14.82 19.80 14.08
CA GLY A 286 -13.57 19.82 13.32
C GLY A 286 -13.82 19.52 11.84
N PHE A 287 -14.77 18.64 11.56
CA PHE A 287 -15.27 18.39 10.20
C PHE A 287 -16.07 19.57 9.65
N THR A 288 -17.06 20.08 10.40
CA THR A 288 -17.97 21.14 9.92
C THR A 288 -17.27 22.48 9.73
N ARG A 289 -16.11 22.69 10.34
CA ARG A 289 -15.26 23.86 10.06
C ARG A 289 -14.85 23.95 8.58
N TRP A 290 -14.71 22.81 7.91
CA TRP A 290 -14.28 22.72 6.52
C TRP A 290 -15.44 22.51 5.56
N ILE A 291 -16.68 22.73 6.01
CA ILE A 291 -17.85 22.30 5.26
C ILE A 291 -17.96 23.02 3.91
N ASP A 292 -17.61 24.30 3.87
CA ASP A 292 -17.70 25.10 2.65
C ASP A 292 -16.60 24.68 1.66
N GLU A 293 -15.37 24.49 2.13
CA GLU A 293 -14.28 23.98 1.30
C GLU A 293 -14.57 22.56 0.77
N ILE A 294 -15.16 21.70 1.59
CA ILE A 294 -15.58 20.34 1.22
C ILE A 294 -16.67 20.40 0.15
N ARG A 295 -17.70 21.23 0.34
CA ARG A 295 -18.78 21.41 -0.66
C ARG A 295 -18.22 21.92 -1.98
N ASP A 296 -17.28 22.87 -1.93
CA ASP A 296 -16.65 23.41 -3.13
C ASP A 296 -15.81 22.36 -3.87
N ALA A 297 -15.06 21.51 -3.14
CA ALA A 297 -14.34 20.39 -3.73
C ALA A 297 -15.30 19.39 -4.40
N VAL A 298 -16.42 19.08 -3.73
CA VAL A 298 -17.45 18.19 -4.29
C VAL A 298 -18.12 18.78 -5.54
N ARG A 299 -18.39 20.09 -5.56
CA ARG A 299 -18.93 20.79 -6.75
C ARG A 299 -17.99 20.70 -7.94
N ARG A 300 -16.67 20.70 -7.71
CA ARG A 300 -15.66 20.46 -8.76
C ARG A 300 -15.59 19.00 -9.22
N GLY A 301 -16.22 18.07 -8.51
CA GLY A 301 -16.28 16.65 -8.83
C GLY A 301 -15.50 15.74 -7.87
N ALA A 302 -14.85 16.29 -6.85
CA ALA A 302 -14.01 15.50 -5.95
C ALA A 302 -14.86 14.50 -5.11
N LYS A 303 -14.32 13.29 -4.95
CA LYS A 303 -14.80 12.32 -3.96
C LYS A 303 -13.88 12.25 -2.77
N ILE A 304 -14.44 12.28 -1.56
CA ILE A 304 -13.68 12.38 -0.32
C ILE A 304 -13.98 11.16 0.57
N ASP A 305 -12.94 10.40 0.92
CA ASP A 305 -13.04 9.35 1.94
C ASP A 305 -12.23 9.75 3.18
N LEU A 306 -12.91 9.71 4.33
CA LEU A 306 -12.40 10.11 5.64
C LEU A 306 -12.19 8.87 6.50
N PHE A 307 -11.00 8.74 7.06
CA PHE A 307 -10.57 7.63 7.90
C PHE A 307 -10.10 8.14 9.25
N TRP A 308 -10.21 7.28 10.25
CA TRP A 308 -9.75 7.52 11.61
C TRP A 308 -9.20 6.27 12.24
N GLY A 309 -8.52 6.41 13.37
CA GLY A 309 -7.87 5.25 13.99
C GLY A 309 -7.78 5.22 15.50
N ALA A 310 -8.21 6.27 16.21
CA ALA A 310 -8.28 6.23 17.67
C ALA A 310 -9.26 5.14 18.14
N GLY A 311 -8.85 4.37 19.16
CA GLY A 311 -9.72 3.43 19.86
C GLY A 311 -9.76 2.01 19.28
N ALA A 312 -10.45 1.11 19.96
CA ALA A 312 -10.58 -0.30 19.59
C ALA A 312 -11.39 -0.42 18.27
N PRO A 313 -10.90 -1.21 17.29
CA PRO A 313 -11.48 -1.27 15.94
C PRO A 313 -12.99 -1.48 15.86
N ASP A 314 -13.55 -2.16 16.87
CA ASP A 314 -14.91 -2.71 16.87
C ASP A 314 -15.75 -2.30 18.11
N ASN A 315 -15.34 -1.26 18.85
CA ASN A 315 -16.10 -0.82 20.04
C ASN A 315 -17.09 0.32 19.72
N PRO A 316 -18.41 0.04 19.63
CA PRO A 316 -19.42 1.04 19.24
C PRO A 316 -19.66 2.11 20.30
N ASN A 317 -19.19 1.91 21.54
CA ASN A 317 -19.37 2.87 22.63
C ASN A 317 -18.22 3.88 22.74
N GLU A 318 -17.23 3.80 21.85
CA GLU A 318 -16.11 4.74 21.87
C GLU A 318 -16.49 6.12 21.36
N LYS A 319 -15.93 7.14 22.02
CA LYS A 319 -16.16 8.55 21.67
C LYS A 319 -15.84 8.84 20.20
N ALA A 320 -14.78 8.25 19.65
CA ALA A 320 -14.38 8.46 18.27
C ALA A 320 -15.38 7.83 17.27
N PHE A 321 -15.93 6.65 17.59
CA PHE A 321 -17.00 6.02 16.82
C PHE A 321 -18.26 6.89 16.80
N LEU A 322 -18.68 7.40 17.95
CA LEU A 322 -19.84 8.29 18.06
C LEU A 322 -19.67 9.56 17.21
N GLN A 323 -18.48 10.17 17.23
CA GLN A 323 -18.16 11.32 16.36
C GLN A 323 -18.18 10.95 14.87
N ALA A 324 -17.65 9.78 14.49
CA ALA A 324 -17.72 9.30 13.11
C ALA A 324 -19.18 9.08 12.66
N ALA A 325 -20.02 8.51 13.52
CA ALA A 325 -21.45 8.32 13.26
C ALA A 325 -22.20 9.64 13.12
N GLU A 326 -21.89 10.64 13.96
CA GLU A 326 -22.44 12.00 13.85
C GLU A 326 -22.05 12.67 12.53
N ILE A 327 -20.78 12.59 12.14
CA ILE A 327 -20.30 13.09 10.83
C ILE A 327 -21.03 12.36 9.70
N SER A 328 -21.24 11.04 9.82
CA SER A 328 -21.94 10.25 8.79
C SER A 328 -23.39 10.69 8.64
N LYS A 329 -24.08 10.95 9.73
CA LYS A 329 -25.46 11.46 9.72
C LYS A 329 -25.51 12.86 9.11
N PHE A 330 -24.57 13.72 9.46
CA PHE A 330 -24.45 15.05 8.90
C PHE A 330 -24.25 15.00 7.38
N VAL A 331 -23.33 14.18 6.89
CA VAL A 331 -23.06 13.98 5.46
C VAL A 331 -24.28 13.40 4.73
N ALA A 332 -24.98 12.44 5.34
CA ALA A 332 -26.17 11.83 4.74
C ALA A 332 -27.35 12.79 4.60
N ALA A 333 -27.44 13.79 5.48
CA ALA A 333 -28.47 14.83 5.46
C ALA A 333 -28.19 15.94 4.42
N ASP A 334 -26.96 16.06 3.92
CA ASP A 334 -26.58 17.05 2.91
C ASP A 334 -26.64 16.43 1.51
N GLU A 335 -27.56 16.92 0.67
CA GLU A 335 -27.80 16.38 -0.68
C GLU A 335 -26.55 16.39 -1.57
N LEU A 336 -25.69 17.39 -1.43
CA LEU A 336 -24.45 17.51 -2.20
C LEU A 336 -23.41 16.49 -1.72
N LEU A 337 -23.34 16.25 -0.41
CA LEU A 337 -22.28 15.44 0.18
C LEU A 337 -22.61 13.95 0.23
N ARG A 338 -23.87 13.54 0.35
CA ARG A 338 -24.28 12.16 0.65
C ARG A 338 -23.72 11.08 -0.27
N GLU A 339 -23.40 11.41 -1.52
CA GLU A 339 -22.84 10.49 -2.53
C GLU A 339 -21.35 10.69 -2.82
N ARG A 340 -20.76 11.74 -2.27
CA ARG A 340 -19.43 12.24 -2.64
C ARG A 340 -18.44 12.28 -1.48
N VAL A 341 -18.94 12.43 -0.25
CA VAL A 341 -18.15 12.36 0.98
C VAL A 341 -18.55 11.11 1.74
N ARG A 342 -17.56 10.42 2.29
CA ARG A 342 -17.78 9.23 3.10
C ARG A 342 -16.86 9.25 4.31
N ILE A 343 -17.45 9.07 5.48
CA ILE A 343 -16.72 8.72 6.69
C ILE A 343 -16.82 7.20 6.89
N HIS A 344 -15.68 6.55 7.05
CA HIS A 344 -15.65 5.11 7.37
C HIS A 344 -15.97 4.94 8.85
N LEU A 345 -16.97 4.13 9.18
CA LEU A 345 -17.40 3.92 10.58
C LEU A 345 -16.52 2.93 11.34
N ARG A 346 -15.63 2.21 10.65
CA ARG A 346 -14.64 1.35 11.28
C ARG A 346 -13.36 2.13 11.55
N SER A 347 -12.76 1.93 12.72
CA SER A 347 -11.44 2.47 13.02
C SER A 347 -10.35 1.66 12.30
N THR A 348 -9.36 2.36 11.76
CA THR A 348 -8.15 1.74 11.18
C THR A 348 -7.22 1.16 12.25
N GLY A 349 -7.38 1.57 13.52
CA GLY A 349 -6.43 1.33 14.59
C GLY A 349 -5.08 2.05 14.39
N SER A 350 -4.99 2.98 13.44
CA SER A 350 -3.77 3.71 13.13
C SER A 350 -3.78 5.13 13.71
N HIS A 351 -2.65 5.51 14.28
CA HIS A 351 -2.37 6.86 14.73
C HIS A 351 -1.71 7.72 13.64
N SER A 352 -1.64 7.24 12.39
CA SER A 352 -1.17 8.05 11.27
C SER A 352 -2.01 9.31 11.06
N LYS A 353 -1.43 10.34 10.43
CA LYS A 353 -2.17 11.49 9.90
C LYS A 353 -1.68 11.79 8.49
N LEU A 354 -2.56 11.50 7.53
CA LEU A 354 -2.18 11.37 6.12
C LEU A 354 -3.23 12.03 5.24
N ILE A 355 -2.80 12.69 4.18
CA ILE A 355 -3.67 13.13 3.10
C ILE A 355 -3.06 12.62 1.80
N ILE A 356 -3.88 12.08 0.91
CA ILE A 356 -3.54 11.88 -0.50
C ILE A 356 -4.66 12.51 -1.32
N ALA A 357 -4.33 13.49 -2.16
CA ALA A 357 -5.32 14.20 -2.97
C ALA A 357 -4.79 14.43 -4.38
N ASP A 358 -5.68 14.51 -5.38
CA ASP A 358 -5.28 15.06 -6.67
C ASP A 358 -4.95 16.55 -6.54
N ASP A 359 -4.02 17.03 -7.34
CA ASP A 359 -3.53 18.42 -7.27
C ASP A 359 -4.37 19.42 -8.10
N GLY A 360 -5.48 18.97 -8.69
CA GLY A 360 -6.33 19.73 -9.60
C GLY A 360 -5.98 19.57 -11.08
N ASP A 361 -4.82 18.96 -11.37
CA ASP A 361 -4.34 18.63 -12.69
C ASP A 361 -4.21 17.10 -12.82
N GLU A 362 -3.21 16.62 -13.55
CA GLU A 362 -2.92 15.18 -13.67
C GLU A 362 -2.14 14.62 -12.48
N GLY A 363 -1.68 15.44 -11.54
CA GLY A 363 -0.82 15.04 -10.43
C GLY A 363 -1.58 14.63 -9.16
N TYR A 364 -0.79 14.35 -8.13
CA TYR A 364 -1.24 14.06 -6.78
C TYR A 364 -0.30 14.75 -5.78
N VAL A 365 -0.84 15.07 -4.61
CA VAL A 365 -0.08 15.48 -3.43
C VAL A 365 -0.31 14.47 -2.31
N ALA A 366 0.73 14.22 -1.52
CA ALA A 366 0.60 13.51 -0.25
C ALA A 366 1.12 14.37 0.91
N VAL A 367 0.42 14.36 2.04
CA VAL A 367 0.88 15.01 3.27
C VAL A 367 0.97 13.97 4.38
N VAL A 368 2.11 13.94 5.07
CA VAL A 368 2.39 13.03 6.19
C VAL A 368 2.91 13.83 7.37
N GLY A 369 2.37 13.61 8.57
CA GLY A 369 2.95 14.21 9.77
C GLY A 369 2.14 14.03 11.04
N SER A 370 2.20 15.04 11.91
CA SER A 370 1.65 14.97 13.27
C SER A 370 0.24 15.57 13.43
N CYS A 371 -0.30 16.23 12.40
CA CYS A 371 -1.53 17.02 12.49
C CYS A 371 -2.81 16.19 12.47
N ASN A 372 -3.63 16.25 13.52
CA ASN A 372 -4.96 15.62 13.49
C ASN A 372 -5.96 16.50 12.72
N TRP A 373 -5.98 16.40 11.40
CA TRP A 373 -6.71 17.28 10.46
C TRP A 373 -8.17 17.56 10.79
N LEU A 374 -8.90 16.56 11.33
CA LEU A 374 -10.33 16.66 11.66
C LEU A 374 -10.61 16.81 13.17
N TYR A 375 -9.57 17.02 13.97
CA TYR A 375 -9.67 17.18 15.42
C TYR A 375 -9.04 18.47 15.92
N THR A 376 -7.91 18.91 15.35
CA THR A 376 -7.18 20.08 15.83
C THR A 376 -7.96 21.39 15.62
N SER A 377 -7.65 22.42 16.40
CA SER A 377 -8.07 23.80 16.11
C SER A 377 -7.02 24.57 15.31
N PHE A 378 -5.90 23.93 14.98
CA PHE A 378 -4.71 24.54 14.36
C PHE A 378 -4.06 25.62 15.23
N ASP A 379 -4.24 25.50 16.54
CA ASP A 379 -3.69 26.35 17.61
C ASP A 379 -2.43 25.76 18.24
N ARG A 380 -2.09 24.52 17.87
CA ARG A 380 -0.90 23.80 18.35
C ARG A 380 0.18 23.78 17.29
N PHE A 381 1.43 23.76 17.72
CA PHE A 381 2.57 23.47 16.87
C PHE A 381 2.54 22.02 16.42
N GLU A 382 2.45 21.85 15.11
CA GLU A 382 2.43 20.59 14.39
C GLU A 382 3.46 20.68 13.25
N LEU A 383 3.95 19.52 12.80
CA LEU A 383 4.90 19.42 11.70
C LEU A 383 4.42 18.34 10.74
N SER A 384 4.40 18.66 9.44
CA SER A 384 4.08 17.71 8.37
C SER A 384 4.93 18.01 7.13
N CYS A 385 5.03 17.04 6.24
CA CYS A 385 5.71 17.19 4.96
C CYS A 385 4.72 16.93 3.83
N GLU A 386 4.71 17.80 2.82
CA GLU A 386 3.98 17.64 1.57
C GLU A 386 4.91 17.10 0.47
N PHE A 387 4.42 16.18 -0.35
CA PHE A 387 5.17 15.59 -1.44
C PHE A 387 4.38 15.62 -2.73
N ARG A 388 5.10 15.83 -3.84
CA ARG A 388 4.58 15.77 -5.22
C ARG A 388 5.26 14.68 -6.05
N ASP A 389 6.29 14.04 -5.51
CA ASP A 389 7.00 12.96 -6.19
C ASP A 389 6.08 11.74 -6.36
N PRO A 390 5.79 11.29 -7.61
CA PRO A 390 4.88 10.18 -7.84
C PRO A 390 5.29 8.89 -7.13
N ARG A 391 6.60 8.58 -7.04
CA ARG A 391 7.07 7.34 -6.42
C ARG A 391 6.92 7.37 -4.92
N LEU A 392 7.23 8.49 -4.27
CA LEU A 392 7.01 8.62 -2.83
C LEU A 392 5.52 8.59 -2.48
N ILE A 393 4.68 9.26 -3.27
CA ILE A 393 3.23 9.20 -3.11
C ILE A 393 2.72 7.76 -3.31
N ALA A 394 3.32 6.99 -4.22
CA ALA A 394 2.98 5.59 -4.40
C ALA A 394 3.30 4.73 -3.17
N GLU A 395 4.43 4.97 -2.50
CA GLU A 395 4.75 4.29 -1.23
C GLU A 395 3.78 4.67 -0.11
N ILE A 396 3.43 5.96 0.00
CA ILE A 396 2.43 6.42 0.97
C ILE A 396 1.05 5.81 0.67
N ALA A 397 0.65 5.75 -0.60
CA ALA A 397 -0.60 5.13 -1.03
C ALA A 397 -0.64 3.63 -0.76
N GLU A 398 0.48 2.92 -0.92
CA GLU A 398 0.57 1.49 -0.60
C GLU A 398 0.50 1.24 0.91
N ALA A 399 1.21 2.03 1.71
CA ALA A 399 1.13 1.96 3.18
C ALA A 399 -0.29 2.26 3.67
N PHE A 400 -0.96 3.27 3.10
CA PHE A 400 -2.35 3.57 3.41
C PHE A 400 -3.29 2.47 2.93
N GLY A 401 -3.09 1.93 1.73
CA GLY A 401 -3.86 0.82 1.18
C GLY A 401 -3.78 -0.43 2.07
N ALA A 402 -2.59 -0.78 2.55
CA ALA A 402 -2.37 -1.90 3.47
C ALA A 402 -3.02 -1.66 4.85
N MET A 403 -3.01 -0.42 5.34
CA MET A 403 -3.69 -0.04 6.59
C MET A 403 -5.20 -0.27 6.52
N VAL A 404 -5.85 0.11 5.41
CA VAL A 404 -7.31 0.00 5.25
C VAL A 404 -7.76 -1.32 4.67
N ALA A 405 -6.86 -2.17 4.18
CA ALA A 405 -7.23 -3.48 3.64
C ALA A 405 -7.29 -4.56 4.72
N ARG A 406 -8.10 -4.29 5.73
CA ARG A 406 -8.44 -5.19 6.83
C ARG A 406 -9.95 -5.49 6.73
N PRO A 407 -10.42 -6.62 7.29
CA PRO A 407 -11.86 -6.93 7.30
C PRO A 407 -12.71 -5.73 7.74
N GLY A 408 -13.88 -5.52 7.14
CA GLY A 408 -14.86 -4.48 7.46
C GLY A 408 -14.50 -3.04 7.05
N PHE A 409 -13.43 -2.86 6.27
CA PHE A 409 -13.34 -1.73 5.36
C PHE A 409 -13.75 -2.18 3.96
N LYS A 410 -14.33 -1.25 3.20
CA LYS A 410 -14.71 -1.51 1.82
C LYS A 410 -13.47 -1.86 0.97
N PRO A 411 -13.40 -3.07 0.40
CA PRO A 411 -12.21 -3.53 -0.32
C PRO A 411 -11.86 -2.71 -1.55
N GLU A 412 -12.85 -2.04 -2.12
CA GLU A 412 -12.66 -1.13 -3.26
C GLU A 412 -11.68 -0.01 -2.92
N ILE A 413 -11.66 0.47 -1.67
CA ILE A 413 -10.76 1.55 -1.24
C ILE A 413 -9.30 1.09 -1.23
N GLY A 414 -9.02 -0.04 -0.58
CA GLY A 414 -7.67 -0.61 -0.57
C GLY A 414 -7.18 -0.91 -1.98
N THR A 415 -8.08 -1.38 -2.84
CA THR A 415 -7.75 -1.60 -4.25
C THR A 415 -7.55 -0.30 -5.03
N GLU A 416 -8.35 0.73 -4.78
CA GLU A 416 -8.21 2.04 -5.40
C GLU A 416 -6.85 2.66 -5.08
N LEU A 417 -6.44 2.62 -3.81
CA LEU A 417 -5.11 3.06 -3.37
C LEU A 417 -3.97 2.23 -4.00
N TYR A 418 -4.17 0.92 -4.16
CA TYR A 418 -3.21 0.06 -4.85
C TYR A 418 -3.08 0.41 -6.35
N ILE A 419 -4.20 0.65 -7.04
CA ILE A 419 -4.20 1.07 -8.44
C ILE A 419 -3.51 2.43 -8.59
N LEU A 420 -3.81 3.37 -7.69
CA LEU A 420 -3.16 4.68 -7.63
C LEU A 420 -1.64 4.52 -7.48
N ALA A 421 -1.18 3.74 -6.50
CA ALA A 421 0.24 3.48 -6.28
C ALA A 421 0.91 2.89 -7.54
N ARG A 422 0.28 1.91 -8.18
CA ARG A 422 0.79 1.30 -9.41
C ARG A 422 0.84 2.29 -10.58
N SER A 423 -0.16 3.16 -10.71
CA SER A 423 -0.20 4.20 -11.74
C SER A 423 0.92 5.22 -11.54
N LEU A 424 1.13 5.66 -10.30
CA LEU A 424 2.16 6.63 -9.96
C LEU A 424 3.58 6.07 -10.14
N ARG A 425 3.82 4.79 -9.83
CA ARG A 425 5.12 4.11 -10.08
C ARG A 425 5.53 4.07 -11.55
N ARG A 426 4.56 4.13 -12.47
CA ARG A 426 4.82 4.12 -13.91
C ARG A 426 5.17 5.51 -14.46
N ARG A 427 5.01 6.57 -13.66
CA ARG A 427 5.39 7.91 -14.06
C ARG A 427 6.91 8.05 -14.11
N PRO A 428 7.43 8.95 -14.94
CA PRO A 428 8.85 9.29 -14.93
C PRO A 428 9.33 9.66 -13.53
N GLU A 429 10.60 9.39 -13.26
CA GLU A 429 11.26 9.84 -12.04
C GLU A 429 11.25 11.37 -11.98
N SER A 430 11.01 11.91 -10.78
CA SER A 430 11.22 13.34 -10.57
C SER A 430 12.70 13.66 -10.62
N THR A 431 13.06 14.83 -11.14
CA THR A 431 14.43 15.33 -11.27
C THR A 431 14.98 15.89 -9.96
N GLY A 432 14.54 15.36 -8.82
CA GLY A 432 14.97 15.81 -7.51
C GLY A 432 16.43 15.48 -7.22
N ASN A 433 17.02 16.16 -6.24
CA ASN A 433 18.39 15.89 -5.77
C ASN A 433 18.42 15.55 -4.26
N HIS A 434 17.26 15.28 -3.68
CA HIS A 434 17.10 14.97 -2.25
C HIS A 434 16.62 13.54 -2.10
N ARG A 435 16.77 12.97 -0.90
CA ARG A 435 16.39 11.58 -0.65
C ARG A 435 15.26 11.54 0.36
N ALA A 436 14.25 10.70 0.13
CA ALA A 436 13.21 10.45 1.10
C ALA A 436 12.77 8.99 1.11
N ARG A 437 12.19 8.54 2.22
CA ARG A 437 11.55 7.22 2.35
C ARG A 437 10.39 7.27 3.32
N VAL A 438 9.38 6.43 3.07
CA VAL A 438 8.30 6.20 4.04
C VAL A 438 8.83 5.35 5.20
N ILE A 439 8.42 5.71 6.42
CA ILE A 439 8.76 5.00 7.66
C ILE A 439 7.46 4.48 8.26
N ALA A 440 7.36 3.19 8.53
CA ALA A 440 6.17 2.58 9.14
C ALA A 440 6.55 1.48 10.14
N GLY A 441 5.77 1.33 11.20
CA GLY A 441 5.98 0.26 12.19
C GLY A 441 7.39 0.27 12.79
N GLN A 442 8.06 -0.88 12.77
CA GLN A 442 9.42 -1.06 13.31
C GLN A 442 10.50 -0.21 12.60
N ALA A 443 10.21 0.31 11.41
CA ALA A 443 11.09 1.26 10.72
C ALA A 443 11.39 2.51 11.56
N HIS A 444 10.47 2.90 12.45
CA HIS A 444 10.68 4.02 13.38
C HIS A 444 11.88 3.77 14.30
N GLU A 445 11.93 2.61 14.96
CA GLU A 445 13.07 2.30 15.84
C GLU A 445 14.37 2.10 15.06
N ALA A 446 14.27 1.56 13.85
CA ALA A 446 15.43 1.39 12.99
C ALA A 446 16.02 2.73 12.53
N ILE A 447 15.19 3.73 12.17
CA ILE A 447 15.69 5.04 11.74
C ILE A 447 16.34 5.79 12.91
N LEU A 448 15.79 5.62 14.11
CA LEU A 448 16.34 6.18 15.33
C LEU A 448 17.75 5.61 15.63
N ARG A 449 17.94 4.31 15.45
CA ARG A 449 19.26 3.64 15.57
C ARG A 449 20.22 4.07 14.47
N GLU A 450 19.75 4.23 13.23
CA GLU A 450 20.56 4.76 12.13
C GLU A 450 21.04 6.18 12.45
N ALA A 451 20.13 7.06 12.88
CA ALA A 451 20.41 8.44 13.22
C ALA A 451 21.42 8.57 14.36
N SER A 452 21.22 7.87 15.48
CA SER A 452 22.16 7.93 16.62
C SER A 452 23.50 7.29 16.30
N GLY A 453 23.51 6.17 15.56
CA GLY A 453 24.72 5.46 15.15
C GLY A 453 25.54 6.16 14.06
N SER A 454 24.94 7.11 13.33
CA SER A 454 25.60 7.87 12.24
C SER A 454 26.69 8.83 12.71
N ARG A 455 26.89 8.97 14.03
CA ARG A 455 27.78 9.95 14.67
C ARG A 455 27.44 11.40 14.27
N PRO A 456 26.19 11.83 14.49
CA PRO A 456 25.70 13.05 13.90
C PRO A 456 26.29 14.28 14.60
N SER A 457 26.42 15.41 13.88
CA SER A 457 26.85 16.70 14.45
C SER A 457 25.81 17.34 15.38
N ARG A 458 24.54 16.94 15.26
CA ARG A 458 23.38 17.42 16.03
C ARG A 458 22.41 16.25 16.20
N PHE A 459 21.67 16.23 17.30
CA PHE A 459 20.60 15.25 17.50
C PHE A 459 19.45 15.85 18.31
N LEU A 460 18.23 15.78 17.80
CA LEU A 460 17.04 16.28 18.50
C LEU A 460 15.85 15.37 18.26
N VAL A 461 15.21 14.90 19.34
CA VAL A 461 13.97 14.11 19.29
C VAL A 461 12.84 14.92 19.90
N ALA A 462 11.72 15.02 19.21
CA ALA A 462 10.52 15.73 19.61
C ALA A 462 9.32 14.79 19.66
N SER A 463 8.58 14.81 20.78
CA SER A 463 7.40 13.98 21.00
C SER A 463 6.30 14.75 21.73
N ASP A 464 5.02 14.55 21.40
CA ASP A 464 3.93 15.20 22.16
C ASP A 464 3.84 14.62 23.59
N LYS A 465 4.06 13.32 23.72
CA LYS A 465 3.94 12.59 24.99
C LYS A 465 5.27 12.02 25.46
N PHE A 466 5.47 12.02 26.78
CA PHE A 466 6.58 11.39 27.49
C PHE A 466 6.07 10.33 28.47
N GLY A 467 6.55 9.10 28.35
CA GLY A 467 6.09 7.94 29.11
C GLY A 467 7.15 6.83 29.16
N ASN A 468 6.70 5.58 29.39
CA ASN A 468 7.58 4.46 29.70
C ASN A 468 8.61 4.13 28.60
N SER A 469 8.29 4.41 27.34
CA SER A 469 9.19 4.15 26.21
C SER A 469 10.28 5.22 26.01
N ALA A 470 10.25 6.33 26.75
CA ALA A 470 11.15 7.47 26.53
C ALA A 470 12.64 7.08 26.56
N PHE A 471 13.03 6.21 27.48
CA PHE A 471 14.43 5.80 27.59
C PHE A 471 14.91 5.04 26.36
N ALA A 472 14.22 3.97 25.99
CA ALA A 472 14.58 3.14 24.85
C ALA A 472 14.52 3.90 23.52
N ASN A 473 13.51 4.75 23.35
CA ASN A 473 13.17 5.33 22.05
C ASN A 473 13.61 6.80 21.87
N ALA A 474 14.15 7.45 22.89
CA ALA A 474 14.63 8.84 22.76
C ALA A 474 15.92 9.10 23.55
N ILE A 475 15.97 8.74 24.83
CA ILE A 475 17.10 9.10 25.70
C ILE A 475 18.35 8.30 25.39
N ILE A 476 18.29 6.97 25.33
CA ILE A 476 19.45 6.13 24.98
C ILE A 476 20.01 6.48 23.59
N PRO A 477 19.19 6.66 22.53
CA PRO A 477 19.69 7.14 21.25
C PRO A 477 20.36 8.52 21.33
N ALA A 478 19.82 9.44 22.11
CA ALA A 478 20.42 10.75 22.32
C ALA A 478 21.76 10.65 23.08
N GLU A 479 21.86 9.77 24.08
CA GLU A 479 23.10 9.46 24.81
C GLU A 479 24.17 8.90 23.86
N VAL A 480 23.78 7.98 22.96
CA VAL A 480 24.67 7.46 21.90
C VAL A 480 25.15 8.58 20.98
N ALA A 481 24.26 9.49 20.58
CA ALA A 481 24.62 10.63 19.72
C ALA A 481 25.52 11.65 20.46
N ALA A 482 25.39 11.78 21.78
CA ALA A 482 26.16 12.73 22.58
C ALA A 482 27.67 12.47 22.51
N ALA A 483 28.09 11.23 22.25
CA ALA A 483 29.49 10.86 22.08
C ALA A 483 30.18 11.58 20.89
N THR A 484 29.42 12.09 19.92
CA THR A 484 29.97 12.66 18.69
C THR A 484 29.33 13.98 18.25
N ALA A 485 28.19 14.35 18.84
CA ALA A 485 27.49 15.58 18.49
C ALA A 485 28.29 16.83 18.88
N ARG A 486 28.24 17.84 18.01
CA ARG A 486 28.81 19.18 18.27
C ARG A 486 27.94 19.97 19.25
N THR A 487 26.66 19.69 19.27
CA THR A 487 25.68 20.29 20.19
C THR A 487 25.13 19.22 21.13
N GLU A 488 24.90 19.58 22.39
CA GLU A 488 24.21 18.71 23.37
C GLU A 488 22.89 18.19 22.76
N PRO A 489 22.70 16.87 22.64
CA PRO A 489 21.45 16.29 22.15
C PRO A 489 20.24 16.72 22.97
N VAL A 490 19.12 16.98 22.30
CA VAL A 490 17.90 17.50 22.95
C VAL A 490 16.73 16.54 22.79
N VAL A 491 16.04 16.25 23.89
CA VAL A 491 14.75 15.53 23.87
C VAL A 491 13.65 16.49 24.32
N ILE A 492 12.70 16.78 23.44
CA ILE A 492 11.56 17.67 23.68
C ILE A 492 10.31 16.83 23.92
N TYR A 493 9.54 17.19 24.95
CA TYR A 493 8.20 16.64 25.16
C TYR A 493 7.15 17.68 25.57
N GLY A 494 5.89 17.45 25.20
CA GLY A 494 4.78 18.34 25.59
C GLY A 494 4.19 18.01 26.95
N SER A 495 3.69 16.79 27.11
CA SER A 495 2.99 16.33 28.31
C SER A 495 3.40 14.90 28.69
N THR A 496 3.17 14.52 29.94
CA THR A 496 3.44 13.15 30.39
C THR A 496 2.29 12.20 30.07
N ALA A 497 2.56 10.89 30.02
CA ALA A 497 1.60 9.84 29.73
C ALA A 497 1.90 8.55 30.52
N GLY A 498 0.87 7.73 30.73
CA GLY A 498 0.98 6.45 31.43
C GLY A 498 1.28 6.63 32.92
N LEU A 499 2.23 5.85 33.44
CA LEU A 499 2.63 5.88 34.85
C LEU A 499 3.62 7.01 35.17
N VAL A 500 4.09 7.76 34.16
CA VAL A 500 5.04 8.85 34.37
C VAL A 500 4.29 10.11 34.79
N SER A 501 4.48 10.51 36.04
CA SER A 501 3.97 11.78 36.58
C SER A 501 4.90 12.95 36.23
N GLY A 502 4.38 14.18 36.33
CA GLY A 502 5.18 15.39 36.12
C GLY A 502 6.36 15.52 37.09
N LEU A 503 6.20 15.04 38.34
CA LEU A 503 7.27 15.03 39.34
C LEU A 503 8.39 14.04 38.97
N ILE A 504 8.01 12.85 38.48
CA ILE A 504 8.98 11.84 38.00
C ILE A 504 9.77 12.39 36.80
N ALA A 505 9.08 12.99 35.83
CA ALA A 505 9.75 13.58 34.67
C ALA A 505 10.68 14.75 35.03
N ALA A 506 10.30 15.58 36.01
CA ALA A 506 11.15 16.66 36.50
C ALA A 506 12.42 16.12 37.17
N GLY A 507 12.29 15.10 38.03
CA GLY A 507 13.44 14.42 38.66
C GLY A 507 14.41 13.82 37.64
N MET A 508 13.89 13.26 36.54
CA MET A 508 14.71 12.69 35.46
C MET A 508 15.56 13.72 34.70
N THR A 509 15.25 15.02 34.78
CA THR A 509 15.96 16.03 33.99
C THR A 509 17.45 16.11 34.39
N ILE A 510 17.75 15.91 35.67
CA ILE A 510 19.13 15.93 36.18
C ILE A 510 19.87 14.66 35.71
N ASP A 511 19.28 13.49 35.93
CA ASP A 511 19.87 12.19 35.56
C ASP A 511 20.18 12.10 34.05
N VAL A 512 19.29 12.67 33.22
CA VAL A 512 19.43 12.66 31.76
C VAL A 512 20.50 13.65 31.31
N ARG A 513 20.65 14.77 32.03
CA ARG A 513 21.70 15.75 31.77
C ARG A 513 23.09 15.23 32.14
N GLU A 514 23.21 14.44 33.21
CA GLU A 514 24.48 13.77 33.54
C GLU A 514 24.93 12.78 32.46
N ARG A 515 23.99 12.30 31.64
CA ARG A 515 24.25 11.46 30.45
C ARG A 515 24.51 12.26 29.18
N GLY A 516 24.66 13.60 29.29
CA GLY A 516 24.93 14.49 28.17
C GLY A 516 23.72 14.77 27.28
N VAL A 517 22.49 14.61 27.79
CA VAL A 517 21.25 14.84 27.05
C VAL A 517 20.41 15.91 27.74
N ARG A 518 19.93 16.89 26.99
CA ARG A 518 19.04 17.93 27.50
C ARG A 518 17.58 17.52 27.35
N LEU A 519 16.90 17.25 28.46
CA LEU A 519 15.46 16.96 28.49
C LEU A 519 14.67 18.26 28.69
N LEU A 520 13.79 18.61 27.74
CA LEU A 520 13.01 19.85 27.75
C LEU A 520 11.51 19.57 27.67
N ARG A 521 10.75 20.20 28.56
CA ARG A 521 9.29 20.21 28.52
C ARG A 521 8.77 21.49 27.87
N ILE A 522 7.99 21.36 26.81
CA ILE A 522 7.32 22.46 26.12
C ILE A 522 5.81 22.24 26.24
N SER A 523 5.21 22.68 27.35
CA SER A 523 3.83 22.32 27.71
C SER A 523 2.74 23.06 26.93
N GLU A 524 2.99 24.28 26.46
CA GLU A 524 1.99 25.07 25.76
C GLU A 524 2.05 24.84 24.26
N GLY A 525 0.95 24.33 23.70
CA GLY A 525 0.75 24.25 22.26
C GLY A 525 1.59 23.20 21.53
N PHE A 526 2.41 22.37 22.18
CA PHE A 526 3.26 21.40 21.48
C PHE A 526 2.50 20.12 21.10
N HIS A 527 2.53 19.74 19.82
CA HIS A 527 1.97 18.45 19.35
C HIS A 527 2.83 17.77 18.26
N ALA A 528 3.91 18.41 17.82
CA ALA A 528 4.78 17.89 16.77
C ALA A 528 5.58 16.66 17.22
N LYS A 529 5.92 15.81 16.24
CA LYS A 529 6.66 14.57 16.44
C LYS A 529 7.67 14.44 15.32
N PHE A 530 8.95 14.61 15.67
CA PHE A 530 10.01 14.62 14.67
C PHE A 530 11.35 14.25 15.29
N LEU A 531 12.29 13.83 14.44
CA LEU A 531 13.68 13.57 14.78
C LEU A 531 14.55 14.36 13.79
N LEU A 532 15.61 14.99 14.30
CA LEU A 532 16.63 15.69 13.51
C LEU A 532 17.98 15.08 13.84
N TRP A 533 18.81 14.83 12.81
CA TRP A 533 20.22 14.54 13.04
C TRP A 533 21.11 15.14 11.95
N GLY A 534 22.34 15.43 12.33
CA GLY A 534 23.28 16.15 11.45
C GLY A 534 22.74 17.53 11.05
N ASP A 535 23.10 17.96 9.85
CA ASP A 535 22.61 19.21 9.27
C ASP A 535 21.47 19.01 8.26
N ASP A 536 21.21 17.76 7.83
CA ASP A 536 20.45 17.46 6.61
C ASP A 536 19.20 16.61 6.84
N ASP A 537 19.18 15.75 7.87
CA ASP A 537 18.19 14.69 7.98
C ASP A 537 17.08 15.03 8.98
N ILE A 538 15.85 14.88 8.52
CA ILE A 538 14.64 15.02 9.33
C ILE A 538 13.73 13.80 9.18
N VAL A 539 13.10 13.40 10.28
CA VAL A 539 11.96 12.48 10.25
C VAL A 539 10.75 13.22 10.79
N VAL A 540 9.66 13.22 10.04
CA VAL A 540 8.36 13.75 10.48
C VAL A 540 7.37 12.59 10.52
N THR A 541 6.68 12.42 11.64
CA THR A 541 5.94 11.18 11.90
C THR A 541 4.72 11.41 12.79
N SER A 542 3.86 10.41 12.85
CA SER A 542 2.75 10.34 13.80
C SER A 542 3.10 9.66 15.13
N ILE A 543 4.23 8.93 15.24
CA ILE A 543 4.60 8.20 16.45
C ILE A 543 5.05 9.15 17.58
N ASN A 544 4.58 8.87 18.80
CA ASN A 544 5.13 9.49 20.00
C ASN A 544 6.39 8.74 20.44
N TRP A 545 7.57 9.18 19.96
CA TRP A 545 8.86 8.58 20.30
C TRP A 545 9.06 8.37 21.80
N CYS A 546 8.63 9.33 22.63
CA CYS A 546 8.88 9.26 24.06
C CYS A 546 7.80 8.48 24.84
N SER A 547 6.75 7.94 24.21
CA SER A 547 5.68 7.24 24.96
C SER A 547 5.07 6.03 24.24
N TRP A 548 5.56 5.69 23.05
CA TRP A 548 5.00 4.60 22.25
C TRP A 548 6.10 3.86 21.51
N THR A 549 5.84 2.58 21.26
CA THR A 549 6.70 1.65 20.53
C THR A 549 5.81 0.90 19.54
N SER A 550 6.26 0.71 18.30
CA SER A 550 5.43 0.05 17.29
C SER A 550 5.41 -1.46 17.51
N PRO A 551 4.25 -2.07 17.79
CA PRO A 551 4.20 -3.51 17.97
C PRO A 551 4.36 -4.22 16.60
N PRO A 552 4.95 -5.44 16.56
CA PRO A 552 5.26 -6.13 15.30
C PRO A 552 4.05 -6.40 14.39
N ASP A 553 2.87 -6.56 14.98
CA ASP A 553 1.60 -6.86 14.31
C ASP A 553 0.84 -5.60 13.83
N ALA A 554 1.31 -4.40 14.17
CA ALA A 554 0.74 -3.13 13.73
C ALA A 554 1.70 -2.34 12.84
N SER A 555 2.18 -2.96 11.75
CA SER A 555 3.16 -2.37 10.81
C SER A 555 2.76 -1.00 10.23
N PHE A 556 1.46 -0.69 10.17
CA PHE A 556 0.92 0.60 9.70
C PHE A 556 0.15 1.36 10.79
N GLY A 557 0.41 1.04 12.06
CA GLY A 557 -0.16 1.74 13.20
C GLY A 557 0.34 3.19 13.29
N GLU A 558 1.54 3.46 12.80
CA GLU A 558 2.15 4.78 12.71
C GLU A 558 2.88 4.89 11.38
N ILE A 559 2.84 6.07 10.76
CA ILE A 559 3.50 6.36 9.49
C ILE A 559 4.21 7.71 9.60
N GLY A 560 5.44 7.75 9.11
CA GLY A 560 6.25 8.93 8.97
C GLY A 560 7.03 8.92 7.66
N VAL A 561 7.86 9.94 7.51
CA VAL A 561 8.75 10.13 6.37
C VAL A 561 10.11 10.57 6.88
N HIS A 562 11.15 9.95 6.34
CA HIS A 562 12.52 10.43 6.48
C HIS A 562 12.88 11.23 5.23
N ILE A 563 13.48 12.41 5.40
CA ILE A 563 13.96 13.28 4.33
C ILE A 563 15.39 13.68 4.63
N SER A 564 16.26 13.51 3.65
CA SER A 564 17.66 13.95 3.65
C SER A 564 17.83 15.04 2.59
N ARG A 565 18.04 16.28 3.05
CA ARG A 565 18.23 17.46 2.18
C ARG A 565 19.27 18.39 2.81
N PRO A 566 20.26 18.85 2.03
CA PRO A 566 21.29 19.76 2.53
C PRO A 566 20.74 20.93 3.36
N GLY A 567 21.16 21.01 4.63
CA GLY A 567 20.81 22.07 5.57
C GLY A 567 19.38 22.05 6.13
N LEU A 568 18.54 21.06 5.80
CA LEU A 568 17.15 21.02 6.23
C LEU A 568 17.00 20.89 7.75
N ALA A 569 17.76 19.98 8.38
CA ALA A 569 17.73 19.79 9.82
C ALA A 569 18.26 21.03 10.56
N ARG A 570 19.33 21.64 10.04
CA ARG A 570 19.88 22.90 10.59
C ARG A 570 18.86 24.04 10.54
N GLN A 571 18.23 24.26 9.39
CA GLN A 571 17.22 25.31 9.21
C GLN A 571 16.04 25.12 10.16
N LEU A 572 15.56 23.88 10.32
CA LEU A 572 14.48 23.60 11.27
C LEU A 572 14.94 23.87 12.72
N ALA A 573 16.14 23.44 13.09
CA ALA A 573 16.68 23.67 14.42
C ALA A 573 16.87 25.17 14.73
N GLU A 574 17.21 26.01 13.75
CA GLU A 574 17.32 27.46 13.91
C GLU A 574 15.95 28.16 14.05
N ARG A 575 14.87 27.57 13.50
CA ARG A 575 13.51 28.11 13.61
C ARG A 575 12.85 27.81 14.95
N LEU A 576 13.20 26.71 15.61
CA LEU A 576 12.54 26.30 16.86
C LEU A 576 12.74 27.31 18.02
N PRO A 577 13.94 27.88 18.26
CA PRO A 577 14.15 28.91 19.29
C PRO A 577 13.32 30.17 19.12
N LEU A 578 12.87 30.47 17.90
CA LEU A 578 11.98 31.62 17.62
C LEU A 578 10.59 31.43 18.25
N ILE A 579 10.18 30.18 18.49
CA ILE A 579 8.92 29.84 19.17
C ILE A 579 9.19 29.56 20.66
N TRP A 580 10.29 28.85 20.95
CA TRP A 580 10.65 28.46 22.31
C TRP A 580 12.11 28.81 22.59
N SER A 581 12.33 29.98 23.18
CA SER A 581 13.67 30.50 23.50
C SER A 581 14.51 29.63 24.43
N GLN A 582 13.92 28.60 25.02
CA GLN A 582 14.61 27.61 25.86
C GLN A 582 15.40 26.57 25.04
N LEU A 583 15.23 26.55 23.70
CA LEU A 583 15.90 25.63 22.78
C LEU A 583 17.27 26.10 22.32
#